data_AF-A0A2K6FQ22-F1
#
_entry.id   AF-A0A2K6FQ22-F1
#
_cell.length_a   1.000
_cell.length_b   1.000
_cell.length_c   1.000
_cell.angle_alpha   90.00
_cell.angle_beta   90.00
_cell.angle_gamma   90.00
#
_symmetry.space_group_name_H-M   'P 1'
#
loop_
_entity.id
_entity.type
_entity.pdbx_description
1 polymer ?
#
loop_
_entity_poly.entity_id
_entity_poly.type
_entity_poly.pdbx_seq_one_letter_code
_entity_poly.pdbx_strand_id
1 'polypeptide(L)'
;MAEVVPKSVLFVCLGNICRSPIAEAVFRKLVTDQNVSENWRIDSAATSGYEIGNPPDYRGQSCMRRHGVPMSHVARQVPSLDLTCALCFSGSLTAALFLTGTWAGPQTPEL
;
A
#
# COMPACT_ATOMS: atom_id res chain seq x y z
N MET A 1 15.52 -25.33 6.93
CA MET A 1 15.09 -23.94 7.19
C MET A 1 14.14 -23.59 6.05
N ALA A 2 12.90 -23.19 6.35
CA ALA A 2 11.89 -22.94 5.32
C ALA A 2 12.34 -21.78 4.42
N GLU A 3 12.35 -22.02 3.12
CA GLU A 3 12.63 -21.00 2.11
C GLU A 3 11.59 -19.88 2.24
N VAL A 4 12.04 -18.68 2.61
CA VAL A 4 11.15 -17.54 2.76
C VAL A 4 10.92 -16.96 1.37
N VAL A 5 9.81 -17.35 0.75
CA VAL A 5 9.39 -16.77 -0.53
C VAL A 5 9.13 -15.28 -0.30
N PRO A 6 9.83 -14.37 -1.01
CA PRO A 6 9.63 -12.94 -0.87
C PRO A 6 8.21 -12.59 -1.30
N LYS A 7 7.41 -12.07 -0.37
CA LYS A 7 6.04 -11.62 -0.65
C LYS A 7 6.10 -10.21 -1.20
N SER A 8 5.23 -9.89 -2.15
CA SER A 8 5.16 -8.54 -2.71
C SER A 8 3.76 -7.96 -2.52
N VAL A 9 3.69 -6.67 -2.22
CA VAL A 9 2.45 -5.91 -2.09
C VAL A 9 2.59 -4.56 -2.79
N LEU A 10 1.58 -4.23 -3.58
CA LEU A 10 1.46 -2.96 -4.29
C LEU A 10 0.19 -2.25 -3.84
N PHE A 11 0.33 -1.10 -3.20
CA PHE A 11 -0.81 -0.27 -2.82
C PHE A 11 -1.19 0.68 -3.95
N VAL A 12 -2.43 0.61 -4.42
CA VAL A 12 -2.89 1.41 -5.56
C VAL A 12 -3.99 2.37 -5.15
N CYS A 13 -3.89 3.63 -5.59
CA CYS A 13 -5.00 4.57 -5.55
C CYS A 13 -5.03 5.44 -6.81
N LEU A 14 -5.95 6.40 -6.92
CA LEU A 14 -6.09 7.20 -8.14
C LEU A 14 -4.82 7.98 -8.50
N GLY A 15 -4.28 8.77 -7.57
CA GLY A 15 -3.18 9.71 -7.83
C GLY A 15 -1.89 9.43 -7.07
N ASN A 16 -1.81 8.38 -6.24
CA ASN A 16 -0.60 8.00 -5.49
C ASN A 16 0.05 9.09 -4.59
N ILE A 17 -0.72 10.11 -4.20
CA ILE A 17 -0.26 11.20 -3.32
C ILE A 17 -0.85 11.17 -1.90
N CYS A 18 -2.02 10.54 -1.70
CA CYS A 18 -2.72 10.55 -0.40
C CYS A 18 -2.78 9.16 0.24
N ARG A 19 -3.67 8.29 -0.25
CA ARG A 19 -4.05 7.04 0.45
C ARG A 19 -3.00 5.94 0.34
N SER A 20 -2.53 5.65 -0.87
CA SER A 20 -1.56 4.59 -1.11
C SER A 20 -0.17 4.84 -0.49
N PRO A 21 0.43 6.05 -0.54
CA PRO A 21 1.71 6.27 0.15
C PRO A 21 1.57 6.21 1.68
N ILE A 22 0.40 6.53 2.23
CA ILE A 22 0.14 6.34 3.68
C ILE A 22 0.13 4.85 4.01
N ALA A 23 -0.61 4.05 3.25
CA ALA A 23 -0.66 2.61 3.44
C ALA A 23 0.73 1.95 3.31
N GLU A 24 1.51 2.36 2.33
CA GLU A 24 2.89 1.91 2.14
C GLU A 24 3.77 2.19 3.37
N ALA A 25 3.78 3.43 3.85
CA ALA A 25 4.61 3.83 4.97
C ALA A 25 4.18 3.18 6.29
N VAL A 26 2.87 3.02 6.52
CA VAL A 26 2.35 2.27 7.68
C VAL A 26 2.74 0.79 7.58
N PHE A 27 2.56 0.16 6.42
CA PHE A 27 2.90 -1.25 6.24
C PHE A 27 4.40 -1.49 6.38
N ARG A 28 5.23 -0.59 5.84
CA ARG A 28 6.69 -0.62 6.02
C ARG A 28 7.08 -0.58 7.49
N LYS A 29 6.47 0.31 8.27
CA LYS A 29 6.69 0.37 9.72
C LYS A 29 6.31 -0.96 10.41
N LEU A 30 5.14 -1.51 10.09
CA LEU A 30 4.68 -2.78 10.67
C LEU A 30 5.63 -3.96 10.38
N VAL A 31 6.12 -4.09 9.14
CA VAL A 31 7.07 -5.17 8.81
C VAL A 31 8.44 -4.96 9.43
N THR A 32 8.87 -3.70 9.59
CA THR A 32 10.12 -3.36 10.28
C THR A 32 10.00 -3.67 11.78
N ASP A 33 8.90 -3.30 12.42
CA ASP A 33 8.65 -3.58 13.84
C ASP A 33 8.59 -5.10 14.13
N GLN A 34 8.17 -5.89 13.14
CA GLN A 34 8.12 -7.36 13.21
C GLN A 34 9.41 -8.05 12.73
N ASN A 35 10.45 -7.31 12.34
CA ASN A 35 11.71 -7.85 11.78
C ASN A 35 11.51 -8.78 10.56
N VAL A 36 10.49 -8.53 9.74
CA VAL A 36 10.20 -9.31 8.52
C VAL A 36 10.35 -8.47 7.26
N SER A 37 10.91 -7.26 7.34
CA SER A 37 11.06 -6.35 6.20
C SER A 37 11.82 -6.94 5.02
N GLU A 38 12.79 -7.83 5.27
CA GLU A 38 13.57 -8.50 4.22
C GLU A 38 12.74 -9.47 3.37
N ASN A 39 11.60 -9.91 3.90
CA ASN A 39 10.72 -10.89 3.26
C ASN A 39 9.62 -10.22 2.43
N TRP A 40 9.56 -8.88 2.42
CA TRP A 40 8.49 -8.11 1.80
C TRP A 40 9.01 -7.06 0.82
N ARG A 41 8.52 -7.13 -0.42
CA ARG A 41 8.63 -6.04 -1.40
C ARG A 41 7.39 -5.17 -1.31
N ILE A 42 7.55 -3.93 -0.87
CA ILE A 42 6.45 -2.99 -0.60
C ILE A 42 6.60 -1.79 -1.53
N ASP A 43 5.55 -1.48 -2.27
CA ASP A 43 5.53 -0.35 -3.20
C ASP A 43 4.12 0.25 -3.27
N SER A 44 4.00 1.45 -3.84
CA SER A 44 2.72 2.07 -4.12
C SER A 44 2.70 2.80 -5.47
N ALA A 45 1.53 2.82 -6.11
CA ALA A 45 1.38 3.41 -7.44
C ALA A 45 -0.03 3.97 -7.70
N ALA A 46 -0.16 4.72 -8.80
CA ALA A 46 -1.37 5.40 -9.24
C ALA A 46 -2.03 4.67 -10.40
N THR A 47 -3.36 4.61 -10.45
CA THR A 47 -4.06 4.22 -11.69
C THR A 47 -3.99 5.32 -12.75
N SER A 48 -4.03 6.58 -12.32
CA SER A 48 -3.94 7.74 -13.20
C SER A 48 -2.52 8.30 -13.29
N GLY A 49 -2.24 9.03 -14.37
CA GLY A 49 -0.95 9.71 -14.56
C GLY A 49 -0.94 11.17 -14.11
N TYR A 50 -1.97 11.65 -13.40
CA TYR A 50 -2.13 13.09 -13.10
C TYR A 50 -1.02 13.66 -12.23
N GLU A 51 -0.51 12.86 -11.29
CA GLU A 51 0.39 13.32 -10.23
C GLU A 51 1.79 12.70 -10.34
N ILE A 52 2.18 12.18 -11.51
CA ILE A 52 3.49 11.52 -11.67
C ILE A 52 4.62 12.50 -11.33
N GLY A 53 5.55 12.08 -10.48
CA GLY A 53 6.68 12.89 -10.02
C GLY A 53 6.37 13.79 -8.82
N ASN A 54 5.10 13.92 -8.43
CA ASN A 54 4.73 14.76 -7.30
C ASN A 54 5.00 14.06 -5.96
N PRO A 55 5.39 14.82 -4.91
CA PRO A 55 5.51 14.28 -3.57
C PRO A 55 4.13 13.96 -2.97
N PRO A 56 4.07 13.20 -1.86
CA PRO A 56 2.84 12.95 -1.14
C PRO A 56 2.22 14.26 -0.66
N ASP A 57 0.89 14.28 -0.61
CA ASP A 57 0.14 15.45 -0.19
C ASP A 57 0.55 15.90 1.22
N TYR A 58 0.68 17.22 1.39
CA TYR A 58 1.14 17.82 2.64
C TYR A 58 0.26 17.46 3.85
N ARG A 59 -1.06 17.26 3.66
CA ARG A 59 -1.96 16.85 4.75
C ARG A 59 -1.65 15.42 5.18
N GLY A 60 -1.37 14.54 4.21
CA GLY A 60 -0.92 13.18 4.45
C GLY A 60 0.42 13.14 5.20
N GLN A 61 1.40 13.91 4.74
CA GLN A 61 2.69 14.03 5.42
C GLN A 61 2.55 14.56 6.86
N SER A 62 1.70 15.56 7.07
CA SER A 62 1.45 16.15 8.39
C SER A 62 0.82 15.15 9.34
N CYS A 63 -0.12 14.33 8.86
CA CYS A 63 -0.69 13.22 9.62
C CYS A 63 0.39 12.20 10.02
N MET A 64 1.21 11.76 9.07
CA MET A 64 2.25 10.77 9.31
C MET A 64 3.35 11.25 10.27
N ARG A 65 3.71 12.54 10.19
CA ARG A 65 4.62 13.17 11.16
C ARG A 65 4.06 13.12 12.59
N ARG A 66 2.76 13.35 12.77
CA ARG A 66 2.11 13.25 14.10
C ARG A 66 2.15 11.83 14.66
N HIS A 67 2.12 10.82 13.79
CA HIS A 67 2.21 9.40 14.18
C HIS A 67 3.65 8.84 14.21
N GLY A 68 4.67 9.70 13.99
CA GLY A 68 6.07 9.27 13.95
C GLY A 68 6.34 8.21 12.89
N VAL A 69 5.73 8.36 11.71
CA VAL A 69 5.98 7.48 10.56
C VAL A 69 6.63 8.32 9.45
N PRO A 70 7.91 8.06 9.10
CA PRO A 70 8.54 8.75 8.00
C PRO A 70 7.92 8.29 6.68
N MET A 71 7.55 9.25 5.83
CA MET A 71 7.01 8.99 4.50
C MET A 71 7.88 9.71 3.49
N SER A 72 8.51 8.95 2.60
CA SER A 72 9.25 9.46 1.45
C SER A 72 8.82 8.61 0.26
N HIS A 73 8.07 9.23 -0.65
CA HIS A 73 7.56 8.57 -1.85
C HIS A 73 7.55 9.57 -3.01
N VAL A 74 7.58 9.08 -4.23
CA VAL A 74 7.39 9.90 -5.44
C VAL A 74 6.27 9.24 -6.22
N ALA A 75 5.23 10.00 -6.51
CA ALA A 75 4.06 9.45 -7.16
C ALA A 75 4.43 8.87 -8.54
N ARG A 76 4.03 7.62 -8.77
CA ARG A 76 4.29 6.89 -10.01
C ARG A 76 3.01 6.24 -10.51
N GLN A 77 2.85 6.10 -11.82
CA GLN A 77 1.74 5.35 -12.39
C GLN A 77 2.06 3.85 -12.41
N VAL A 78 1.03 3.02 -12.22
CA VAL A 78 1.09 1.58 -12.46
C VAL A 78 1.29 1.37 -13.97
N PRO A 79 2.39 0.76 -14.44
CA PRO A 79 2.51 0.38 -15.83
C PRO A 79 1.43 -0.66 -16.17
N SER A 80 0.90 -0.64 -17.39
CA SER A 80 -0.14 -1.59 -17.82
C SER A 80 0.24 -3.08 -17.60
N LEU A 81 1.54 -3.38 -17.55
CA LEU A 81 2.09 -4.70 -17.26
C LEU A 81 1.97 -5.12 -15.77
N ASP A 82 1.97 -4.17 -14.82
CA ASP A 82 1.86 -4.47 -13.38
C ASP A 82 0.46 -4.95 -13.00
N LEU A 83 -0.59 -4.48 -13.70
CA LEU A 83 -1.95 -5.00 -13.53
C LEU A 83 -2.04 -6.48 -13.90
N THR A 84 -1.26 -6.90 -14.91
CA THR A 84 -1.14 -8.30 -15.30
C THR A 84 -0.31 -9.10 -14.31
N CYS A 85 0.76 -8.52 -13.74
CA CYS A 85 1.64 -9.19 -12.78
C CYS A 85 0.97 -9.37 -11.40
N ALA A 86 0.16 -8.40 -10.95
CA ALA A 86 -0.68 -8.55 -9.75
C ALA A 86 -1.77 -9.64 -9.89
N LEU A 87 -2.14 -9.99 -11.13
CA LEU A 87 -3.08 -11.07 -11.47
C LEU A 87 -2.39 -12.35 -11.97
N CYS A 88 -1.08 -12.31 -12.22
CA CYS A 88 -0.35 -13.38 -12.87
C CYS A 88 1.10 -13.42 -12.37
N PHE A 89 1.27 -13.71 -11.08
CA PHE A 89 2.41 -14.49 -10.65
C PHE A 89 1.88 -15.88 -10.33
N SER A 90 2.28 -16.84 -11.16
CA SER A 90 1.92 -18.24 -11.06
C SER A 90 1.99 -18.76 -9.61
N GLY A 91 0.84 -19.13 -9.06
CA GLY A 91 0.73 -20.14 -8.01
C GLY A 91 1.22 -19.76 -6.61
N SER A 92 0.54 -18.83 -5.93
CA SER A 92 0.05 -19.02 -4.54
C SER A 92 -0.61 -17.72 -4.08
N LEU A 93 -1.87 -17.81 -3.66
CA LEU A 93 -2.71 -16.73 -3.16
C LEU A 93 -1.92 -15.72 -2.30
N THR A 94 -1.90 -14.45 -2.68
CA THR A 94 -1.75 -13.37 -1.69
C THR A 94 -2.69 -12.23 -2.05
N ALA A 95 -3.52 -11.85 -1.07
CA ALA A 95 -4.69 -11.03 -1.19
C ALA A 95 -4.44 -9.65 -1.82
N ALA A 96 -5.13 -9.37 -2.92
CA ALA A 96 -5.40 -8.01 -3.34
C ALA A 96 -6.46 -7.43 -2.38
N LEU A 97 -6.03 -6.70 -1.36
CA LEU A 97 -6.94 -5.95 -0.50
C LEU A 97 -7.43 -4.73 -1.30
N PHE A 98 -8.44 -4.93 -2.13
CA PHE A 98 -9.22 -3.83 -2.69
C PHE A 98 -9.88 -3.09 -1.53
N LEU A 99 -9.36 -1.92 -1.18
CA LEU A 99 -10.06 -0.94 -0.35
C LEU A 99 -11.20 -0.32 -1.18
N THR A 100 -12.15 -1.14 -1.62
CA THR A 100 -13.49 -0.66 -1.91
C THR A 100 -14.12 -0.33 -0.57
N GLY A 101 -14.24 0.97 -0.30
CA GLY A 101 -14.79 1.46 0.95
C GLY A 101 -16.18 0.88 1.20
N THR A 102 -16.29 0.01 2.20
CA THR A 102 -17.51 -0.19 2.96
C THR A 102 -17.10 -0.31 4.42
N TRP A 103 -17.33 0.76 5.18
CA TRP A 103 -17.15 0.76 6.62
C TRP A 103 -18.30 -0.06 7.21
N ALA A 104 -18.08 -1.34 7.48
CA ALA A 104 -18.98 -2.18 8.25
C ALA A 104 -18.61 -2.04 9.73
N GLY A 105 -19.14 -1.00 10.38
CA GLY A 105 -19.17 -0.93 11.84
C GLY A 105 -20.04 -2.05 12.43
N PRO A 106 -19.81 -2.45 13.69
CA PRO A 106 -20.62 -3.48 14.34
C PRO A 106 -22.06 -3.00 14.50
N GLN A 107 -23.00 -3.70 13.85
CA GLN A 107 -24.41 -3.57 14.16
C GLN A 107 -24.65 -4.17 15.55
N THR A 108 -24.97 -3.32 16.52
CA THR A 108 -25.55 -3.74 17.78
C THR A 108 -27.01 -4.13 17.52
N PRO A 109 -27.49 -5.28 18.01
CA PRO A 109 -28.88 -5.68 17.84
C PRO A 109 -29.79 -4.80 18.70
N GLU A 110 -30.91 -4.38 18.10
CA GLU A 110 -32.00 -3.65 18.74
C GLU A 110 -32.55 -4.37 19.98
N LEU A 111 -32.79 -3.58 21.03
CA LEU A 111 -33.91 -3.72 21.98
C LEU A 111 -34.56 -2.35 22.14
#